data_AF-A0A969G3I9-F1
#
_entry.id   AF-A0A969G3I9-F1
#
_cell.length_a   1.000
_cell.length_b   1.000
_cell.length_c   1.000
_cell.angle_alpha   90.00
_cell.angle_beta   90.00
_cell.angle_gamma   90.00
#
_symmetry.space_group_name_H-M   'P 1'
#
loop_
_entity.id
_entity.type
_entity.pdbx_description
1 polymer ?
#
loop_
_entity_poly.entity_id
_entity_poly.type
_entity_poly.pdbx_seq_one_letter_code
_entity_poly.pdbx_strand_id
1 'polypeptide(L)'
;MGGRIREGAFQLFLCRFPGIVLKRDTFEKIGYFDESVGGIADVHMWIRAFRTYGVLCVPMTTANYTVHSDALTMGMFNLPVIQSISDLFSWVESQKWIKRDILERCKVNYFHQFILAGTVRYLRRLDFQNARQTFNLFDSIDNKQQCEVKVKWRVIKVVMTVFWCLSDLLMQIPKRFKVGFVLRVL
;
A
#
# COMPACT_ATOMS: atom_id res chain seq x y z
N MET A 1 -4.24 28.91 -16.36
CA MET A 1 -3.76 27.80 -17.23
C MET A 1 -3.99 26.48 -16.52
N GLY A 2 -5.00 25.72 -16.94
CA GLY A 2 -5.36 24.43 -16.34
C GLY A 2 -4.40 23.34 -16.77
N GLY A 3 -3.42 23.04 -15.92
CA GLY A 3 -2.53 21.89 -16.09
C GLY A 3 -3.34 20.61 -15.99
N ARG A 4 -3.71 20.03 -17.13
CA ARG A 4 -4.25 18.68 -17.21
C ARG A 4 -3.12 17.76 -16.75
N ILE A 5 -3.26 17.17 -15.56
CA ILE A 5 -2.34 16.14 -15.08
C ILE A 5 -2.26 15.09 -16.19
N ARG A 6 -1.07 14.88 -16.79
CA ARG A 6 -0.90 13.77 -17.73
C ARG A 6 -1.23 12.51 -16.93
N GLU A 7 -2.18 11.70 -17.38
CA GLU A 7 -2.75 10.57 -16.63
C GLU A 7 -1.67 9.64 -16.03
N GLY A 8 -0.49 9.56 -16.67
CA GLY A 8 0.69 8.86 -16.16
C GLY A 8 1.28 9.40 -14.84
N ALA A 9 1.19 10.70 -14.55
CA ALA A 9 1.71 11.30 -13.31
C ALA A 9 0.91 10.86 -12.07
N PHE A 10 -0.38 10.60 -12.22
CA PHE A 10 -1.20 10.06 -11.13
C PHE A 10 -1.17 8.53 -11.03
N GLN A 11 -0.80 7.85 -12.11
CA GLN A 11 -0.39 6.45 -12.01
C GLN A 11 0.94 6.31 -11.24
N LEU A 12 1.86 7.26 -11.42
CA LEU A 12 3.12 7.34 -10.67
C LEU A 12 2.91 7.69 -9.19
N PHE A 13 1.85 8.44 -8.84
CA PHE A 13 1.45 8.69 -7.45
C PHE A 13 1.26 7.39 -6.62
N LEU A 14 1.04 6.25 -7.28
CA LEU A 14 0.87 4.94 -6.64
C LEU A 14 2.18 4.15 -6.51
N CYS A 15 3.28 4.62 -7.09
CA CYS A 15 4.60 4.10 -6.77
C CYS A 15 4.95 4.58 -5.37
N ARG A 16 5.13 3.66 -4.43
CA ARG A 16 5.68 4.00 -3.11
C ARG A 16 7.11 4.50 -3.28
N PHE A 17 7.28 5.81 -3.35
CA PHE A 17 8.58 6.43 -3.31
C PHE A 17 9.04 6.53 -1.86
N PRO A 18 10.31 6.21 -1.56
CA PRO A 18 10.85 6.41 -0.22
C PRO A 18 11.09 7.90 0.09
N GLY A 19 10.99 8.78 -0.91
CA GLY A 19 11.07 10.22 -0.76
C GLY A 19 10.93 10.94 -2.11
N ILE A 20 10.79 12.27 -2.06
CA ILE A 20 10.80 13.14 -3.23
C ILE A 20 11.77 14.30 -3.00
N VAL A 21 12.31 14.84 -4.09
CA VAL A 21 13.12 16.06 -4.05
C VAL A 21 12.31 17.20 -4.65
N LEU A 22 12.16 18.29 -3.90
CA LEU A 22 11.45 19.49 -4.33
C LEU A 22 12.39 20.70 -4.25
N LYS A 23 12.26 21.64 -5.18
CA LYS A 23 12.86 22.97 -5.02
C LYS A 23 12.19 23.67 -3.84
N ARG A 24 12.93 24.49 -3.10
CA ARG A 24 12.40 25.26 -1.96
C ARG A 24 11.17 26.08 -2.35
N ASP A 25 11.28 26.90 -3.39
CA ASP A 25 10.18 27.77 -3.84
C ASP A 25 8.94 26.96 -4.27
N THR A 26 9.15 25.74 -4.79
CA THR A 26 8.04 24.82 -5.08
C THR A 26 7.36 24.36 -3.80
N PHE A 27 8.13 23.95 -2.79
CA PHE A 27 7.62 23.50 -1.50
C PHE A 27 6.82 24.59 -0.77
N GLU A 28 7.33 25.83 -0.76
CA GLU A 28 6.63 26.99 -0.17
C GLU A 28 5.32 27.29 -0.92
N LYS A 29 5.32 27.19 -2.25
CA LYS A 29 4.15 27.51 -3.08
C LYS A 29 3.04 26.45 -3.03
N ILE A 30 3.37 25.18 -2.87
CA ILE A 30 2.36 24.09 -2.74
C ILE A 30 1.78 24.00 -1.33
N GLY A 31 2.41 24.66 -0.36
CA GLY A 31 2.10 24.58 1.06
C GLY A 31 2.76 23.40 1.77
N TYR A 32 3.07 23.62 3.04
CA TYR A 32 3.71 22.66 3.96
C TYR A 32 2.81 21.45 4.30
N PHE A 33 3.36 20.50 5.05
CA PHE A 33 2.62 19.34 5.56
C PHE A 33 1.40 19.78 6.38
N ASP A 34 0.31 19.03 6.23
CA ASP A 34 -0.90 19.24 7.00
C ASP A 34 -0.90 18.25 8.17
N GLU A 35 -0.68 18.76 9.38
CA GLU A 35 -0.59 17.95 10.60
C GLU A 35 -1.91 17.25 10.94
N SER A 36 -3.05 17.80 10.48
CA SER A 36 -4.38 17.19 10.72
C SER A 36 -4.57 15.87 9.96
N VAL A 37 -3.79 15.64 8.90
CA VAL A 37 -3.84 14.45 8.05
C VAL A 37 -3.06 13.27 8.66
N GLY A 38 -2.18 13.53 9.64
CA GLY A 38 -1.46 12.51 10.38
C GLY A 38 -0.46 11.72 9.53
N GLY A 39 -0.44 10.39 9.68
CA GLY A 39 0.59 9.49 9.14
C GLY A 39 0.68 9.38 7.62
N ILE A 40 -0.18 10.09 6.87
CA ILE A 40 -0.18 10.16 5.40
C ILE A 40 -0.02 11.61 4.88
N ALA A 41 0.43 12.54 5.75
CA ALA A 41 0.61 13.95 5.41
C ALA A 41 1.61 14.19 4.26
N ASP A 42 2.61 13.32 4.12
CA ASP A 42 3.55 13.30 3.01
C ASP A 42 2.84 13.04 1.68
N VAL A 43 2.03 11.99 1.62
CA VAL A 43 1.25 11.62 0.44
C VAL A 43 0.31 12.76 0.04
N HIS A 44 -0.38 13.37 1.00
CA HIS A 44 -1.27 14.52 0.75
C HIS A 44 -0.52 15.70 0.11
N MET A 45 0.65 16.06 0.65
CA MET A 45 1.50 17.11 0.07
C MET A 45 1.98 16.74 -1.34
N TRP A 46 2.39 15.48 -1.56
CA TRP A 46 2.89 15.02 -2.86
C TRP A 46 1.84 15.13 -3.95
N ILE A 47 0.57 14.85 -3.65
CA ILE A 47 -0.53 15.03 -4.62
C ILE A 47 -0.61 16.48 -5.07
N ARG A 48 -0.55 17.44 -4.13
CA ARG A 48 -0.59 18.87 -4.46
C ARG A 48 0.59 19.27 -5.35
N ALA A 49 1.78 18.75 -5.06
CA ALA A 49 2.97 18.96 -5.86
C ALA A 49 2.82 18.41 -7.29
N PHE A 50 2.45 17.13 -7.43
CA PHE A 50 2.33 16.45 -8.72
C PHE A 50 1.22 17.05 -9.58
N ARG A 51 0.12 17.49 -8.95
CA ARG A 51 -0.96 18.21 -9.63
C ARG A 51 -0.47 19.52 -10.25
N THR A 52 0.43 20.23 -9.58
CA THR A 52 0.87 21.58 -9.99
C THR A 52 2.05 21.54 -10.96
N TYR A 53 3.02 20.64 -10.74
CA TYR A 53 4.30 20.63 -11.45
C TYR A 53 4.57 19.35 -12.25
N GLY A 54 3.73 18.32 -12.10
CA GLY A 54 4.03 16.98 -12.60
C GLY A 54 5.09 16.26 -11.75
N VAL A 55 5.58 15.12 -12.24
CA VAL A 55 6.59 14.31 -11.57
C VAL A 55 7.56 13.72 -12.59
N LEU A 56 8.85 13.71 -12.24
CA LEU A 56 9.89 12.99 -12.96
C LEU A 56 10.37 11.84 -12.07
N CYS A 57 10.26 10.61 -12.57
CA CYS A 57 10.80 9.44 -11.89
C CYS A 57 12.20 9.16 -12.46
N VAL A 58 13.22 9.16 -11.60
CA VAL A 58 14.57 8.74 -11.97
C VAL A 58 14.66 7.23 -11.73
N PRO A 59 14.82 6.39 -12.77
CA PRO A 59 14.79 4.94 -12.64
C PRO A 59 16.12 4.37 -12.13
N MET A 60 16.65 4.94 -11.05
CA MET A 60 17.87 4.49 -10.41
C MET A 60 17.77 4.65 -8.89
N THR A 61 18.49 3.80 -8.16
CA THR A 61 18.57 3.90 -6.70
C THR A 61 19.40 5.12 -6.33
N THR A 62 18.76 6.16 -5.81
CA THR A 62 19.42 7.43 -5.44
C THR A 62 19.74 7.53 -3.95
N ALA A 63 19.17 6.66 -3.12
CA ALA A 63 19.34 6.70 -1.67
C ALA A 63 19.25 5.31 -1.05
N ASN A 64 19.96 5.12 0.06
CA ASN A 64 19.85 3.96 0.92
C ASN A 64 19.20 4.40 2.24
N TYR A 65 18.09 3.78 2.61
CA TYR A 65 17.32 4.14 3.79
C TYR A 65 17.54 3.10 4.88
N THR A 66 17.81 3.56 6.10
CA THR A 66 17.85 2.69 7.27
C THR A 66 16.46 2.58 7.86
N VAL A 67 15.97 1.34 8.02
CA VAL A 67 14.69 1.08 8.68
C VAL A 67 14.93 0.97 10.18
N HIS A 68 14.49 1.96 10.94
CA HIS A 68 14.50 1.90 12.40
C HIS A 68 13.26 1.15 12.91
N SER A 69 13.38 0.45 14.04
CA SER A 69 12.27 -0.29 14.67
C SER A 69 11.08 0.61 14.99
N ASP A 70 11.35 1.87 15.34
CA ASP A 70 10.34 2.88 15.71
C ASP A 70 9.87 3.73 14.52
N ALA A 71 10.24 3.34 13.29
CA ALA A 71 9.74 4.04 12.12
C ALA A 71 8.21 3.93 12.08
N LEU A 72 7.51 5.06 11.98
CA LEU A 72 6.04 5.12 11.85
C LEU A 72 5.51 4.19 10.73
N THR A 73 6.33 3.93 9.72
CA THR A 73 6.06 3.01 8.60
C THR A 73 5.96 1.53 8.99
N MET A 74 6.38 1.15 10.19
CA MET A 74 6.21 -0.19 10.77
C MET A 74 4.75 -0.46 11.17
N GLY A 75 4.02 0.58 11.59
CA GLY A 75 2.63 0.48 12.04
C GLY A 75 1.59 0.70 10.95
N MET A 76 1.97 0.95 9.70
CA MET A 76 1.03 1.45 8.68
C MET A 76 0.00 0.43 8.17
N PHE A 77 0.20 -0.86 8.38
CA PHE A 77 -0.68 -1.91 7.83
C PHE A 77 -1.87 -2.21 8.75
N ASN A 78 -2.71 -1.20 8.98
CA ASN A 78 -3.88 -1.31 9.86
C ASN A 78 -5.10 -0.62 9.27
N LEU A 79 -6.27 -0.88 9.87
CA LEU A 79 -7.55 -0.34 9.41
C LEU A 79 -7.62 1.21 9.47
N PRO A 80 -7.22 1.88 10.57
CA PRO A 80 -7.17 3.35 10.60
C PRO A 80 -6.43 3.98 9.42
N VAL A 81 -5.26 3.44 9.06
CA VAL A 81 -4.46 3.97 7.94
C VAL A 81 -5.16 3.73 6.60
N ILE A 82 -5.80 2.57 6.41
CA ILE A 82 -6.61 2.32 5.21
C ILE A 82 -7.76 3.31 5.10
N GLN A 83 -8.42 3.64 6.21
CA GLN A 83 -9.46 4.64 6.24
C GLN A 83 -8.91 6.02 5.84
N SER A 84 -7.79 6.46 6.44
CA SER A 84 -7.15 7.74 6.09
C SER A 84 -6.77 7.81 4.60
N ILE A 85 -6.26 6.71 4.02
CA ILE A 85 -5.95 6.63 2.59
C ILE A 85 -7.25 6.71 1.76
N SER A 86 -8.33 6.04 2.19
CA SER A 86 -9.62 6.12 1.50
C SER A 86 -10.17 7.54 1.52
N ASP A 87 -10.09 8.22 2.67
CA ASP A 87 -10.50 9.62 2.83
C ASP A 87 -9.66 10.55 1.94
N LEU A 88 -8.36 10.28 1.80
CA LEU A 88 -7.49 10.98 0.85
C LEU A 88 -7.98 10.82 -0.59
N PHE A 89 -8.36 9.61 -1.01
CA PHE A 89 -8.93 9.40 -2.34
C PHE A 89 -10.26 10.14 -2.52
N SER A 90 -11.14 10.14 -1.51
CA SER A 90 -12.40 10.90 -1.54
C SER A 90 -12.16 12.40 -1.60
N TRP A 91 -11.14 12.91 -0.90
CA TRP A 91 -10.71 14.29 -1.02
C TRP A 91 -10.26 14.59 -2.45
N VAL A 92 -9.38 13.78 -3.06
CA VAL A 92 -8.98 13.96 -4.47
C VAL A 92 -10.18 13.94 -5.43
N GLU A 93 -11.14 13.05 -5.20
CA GLU A 93 -12.39 12.97 -5.98
C GLU A 93 -13.17 14.28 -5.89
N SER A 94 -13.32 14.84 -4.68
CA SER A 94 -14.02 16.12 -4.45
C SER A 94 -13.39 17.29 -5.21
N GLN A 95 -12.07 17.24 -5.40
CA GLN A 95 -11.32 18.28 -6.12
C GLN A 95 -11.49 18.20 -7.65
N LYS A 96 -12.04 17.11 -8.17
CA LYS A 96 -12.27 16.87 -9.61
C LYS A 96 -10.99 17.04 -10.46
N TRP A 97 -9.83 16.76 -9.90
CA TRP A 97 -8.55 16.87 -10.62
C TRP A 97 -8.38 15.80 -11.70
N ILE A 98 -9.09 14.67 -11.56
CA ILE A 98 -8.98 13.49 -12.42
C ILE A 98 -10.36 12.89 -12.63
N LYS A 99 -10.54 12.22 -13.76
CA LYS A 99 -11.75 11.45 -14.03
C LYS A 99 -11.92 10.32 -13.01
N ARG A 100 -13.17 10.10 -12.61
CA ARG A 100 -13.55 9.12 -11.60
C ARG A 100 -13.09 7.69 -11.91
N ASP A 101 -13.18 7.27 -13.17
CA ASP A 101 -12.75 5.94 -13.62
C ASP A 101 -11.23 5.72 -13.48
N ILE A 102 -10.43 6.75 -13.73
CA ILE A 102 -8.98 6.71 -13.52
C ILE A 102 -8.68 6.67 -12.02
N LEU A 103 -9.36 7.49 -11.23
CA LEU A 103 -9.16 7.56 -9.78
C LEU A 103 -9.51 6.23 -9.09
N GLU A 104 -10.63 5.61 -9.44
CA GLU A 104 -11.02 4.30 -8.90
C GLU A 104 -10.00 3.22 -9.27
N ARG A 105 -9.56 3.14 -10.54
CA ARG A 105 -8.48 2.22 -10.93
C ARG A 105 -7.20 2.46 -10.14
N CYS A 106 -6.87 3.72 -9.83
CA CYS A 106 -5.72 4.06 -9.03
C CYS A 106 -5.88 3.58 -7.58
N LYS A 107 -7.04 3.87 -6.97
CA LYS A 107 -7.42 3.44 -5.61
C LYS A 107 -7.33 1.93 -5.45
N VAL A 108 -7.91 1.17 -6.38
CA VAL A 108 -7.85 -0.31 -6.39
C VAL A 108 -6.40 -0.79 -6.43
N ASN A 109 -5.59 -0.29 -7.38
CA ASN A 109 -4.20 -0.73 -7.51
C ASN A 109 -3.37 -0.37 -6.27
N TYR A 110 -3.60 0.81 -5.68
CA TYR A 110 -2.91 1.25 -4.46
C TYR A 110 -3.10 0.26 -3.33
N PHE A 111 -4.37 -0.01 -2.97
CA PHE A 111 -4.68 -0.84 -1.82
C PHE A 111 -4.19 -2.28 -1.99
N HIS A 112 -4.29 -2.83 -3.20
CA HIS A 112 -3.76 -4.16 -3.48
C HIS A 112 -2.25 -4.23 -3.27
N GLN A 113 -1.51 -3.24 -3.79
CA GLN A 113 -0.06 -3.18 -3.58
C GLN A 113 0.29 -2.97 -2.11
N PHE A 114 -0.43 -2.08 -1.44
CA PHE A 114 -0.21 -1.73 -0.03
C PHE A 114 -0.39 -2.95 0.89
N ILE A 115 -1.54 -3.63 0.80
CA ILE A 115 -1.85 -4.80 1.63
C ILE A 115 -0.90 -5.95 1.34
N LEU A 116 -0.62 -6.25 0.07
CA LEU A 116 0.28 -7.35 -0.28
C LEU A 116 1.73 -7.07 0.14
N ALA A 117 2.21 -5.84 -0.02
CA ALA A 117 3.53 -5.46 0.46
C ALA A 117 3.66 -5.64 1.98
N GLY A 118 2.64 -5.25 2.74
CA GLY A 118 2.59 -5.48 4.19
C GLY A 118 2.56 -6.96 4.56
N THR A 119 1.69 -7.73 3.89
CA THR A 119 1.57 -9.18 4.09
C THR A 119 2.92 -9.88 3.85
N VAL A 120 3.57 -9.61 2.71
CA VAL A 120 4.88 -10.18 2.36
C VAL A 120 5.95 -9.75 3.36
N ARG A 121 5.92 -8.50 3.84
CA ARG A 121 6.87 -8.00 4.84
C ARG A 121 6.78 -8.81 6.14
N TYR A 122 5.58 -9.10 6.63
CA TYR A 122 5.39 -9.91 7.84
C TYR A 122 5.73 -11.39 7.60
N LEU A 123 5.38 -11.96 6.44
CA LEU A 123 5.75 -13.33 6.07
C LEU A 123 7.27 -13.53 6.05
N ARG A 124 8.03 -12.57 5.52
CA ARG A 124 9.51 -12.62 5.52
C ARG A 124 10.12 -12.63 6.92
N ARG A 125 9.37 -12.17 7.93
CA ARG A 125 9.75 -12.18 9.35
C ARG A 125 9.15 -13.37 10.10
N LEU A 126 8.47 -14.28 9.40
CA LEU A 126 7.75 -15.43 9.97
C LEU A 126 6.64 -15.00 10.97
N ASP A 127 6.16 -13.77 10.85
CA ASP A 127 5.08 -13.24 11.67
C ASP A 127 3.74 -13.51 10.99
N PHE A 128 3.28 -14.75 11.10
CA PHE A 128 2.07 -15.22 10.42
C PHE A 128 0.80 -14.53 10.92
N GLN A 129 0.75 -14.16 12.20
CA GLN A 129 -0.41 -13.49 12.78
C GLN A 129 -0.60 -12.11 12.16
N ASN A 130 0.43 -11.26 12.15
CA ASN A 130 0.34 -9.92 11.56
C ASN A 130 0.21 -9.98 10.04
N ALA A 131 0.82 -10.98 9.39
CA ALA A 131 0.63 -11.22 7.96
C ALA A 131 -0.84 -11.50 7.62
N ARG A 132 -1.51 -12.38 8.39
CA ARG A 132 -2.94 -12.69 8.20
C ARG A 132 -3.83 -11.49 8.49
N GLN A 133 -3.59 -10.78 9.60
CA GLN A 133 -4.33 -9.58 9.94
C GLN A 133 -4.23 -8.52 8.83
N THR A 134 -3.02 -8.31 8.32
CA THR A 134 -2.80 -7.40 7.19
C THR A 134 -3.54 -7.87 5.94
N PHE A 135 -3.44 -9.15 5.59
CA PHE A 135 -4.11 -9.71 4.41
C PHE A 135 -5.64 -9.58 4.48
N ASN A 136 -6.22 -9.80 5.66
CA ASN A 136 -7.67 -9.64 5.89
C ASN A 136 -8.17 -8.20 5.73
N LEU A 137 -7.27 -7.21 5.68
CA LEU A 137 -7.66 -5.84 5.35
C LEU A 137 -8.30 -5.74 3.95
N PHE A 138 -8.09 -6.72 3.07
CA PHE A 138 -8.81 -6.79 1.80
C PHE A 138 -10.33 -6.80 1.95
N ASP A 139 -10.85 -7.29 3.07
CA ASP A 139 -12.29 -7.36 3.33
C ASP A 139 -12.87 -5.99 3.74
N SER A 140 -12.01 -5.06 4.16
CA SER A 140 -12.41 -3.67 4.47
C SER A 140 -12.52 -2.77 3.23
N ILE A 141 -12.10 -3.26 2.06
CA ILE A 141 -12.16 -2.51 0.80
C ILE A 141 -13.43 -2.88 0.04
N ASP A 142 -14.18 -1.87 -0.42
CA ASP A 142 -15.48 -2.02 -1.09
C ASP A 142 -15.47 -3.12 -2.18
N ASN A 143 -16.45 -4.01 -2.15
CA ASN A 143 -16.59 -5.09 -3.13
C ASN A 143 -16.77 -4.57 -4.57
N LYS A 144 -17.32 -3.36 -4.78
CA LYS A 144 -17.39 -2.74 -6.13
C LYS A 144 -16.02 -2.47 -6.72
N GLN A 145 -15.04 -2.15 -5.87
CA GLN A 145 -13.63 -1.96 -6.24
C GLN A 145 -12.93 -3.28 -6.60
N GLN A 146 -13.51 -4.44 -6.24
CA GLN A 146 -12.94 -5.75 -6.55
C GLN A 146 -13.25 -6.23 -7.99
N CYS A 147 -14.26 -5.63 -8.66
CA CYS A 147 -14.66 -6.03 -10.01
C CYS A 147 -13.65 -5.61 -11.10
N GLU A 148 -12.93 -4.50 -10.90
CA GLU A 148 -11.88 -4.02 -11.82
C GLU A 148 -10.46 -4.51 -11.48
N VAL A 149 -10.39 -5.52 -10.61
CA VAL A 149 -9.11 -6.07 -10.16
C VAL A 149 -8.43 -6.79 -11.32
N LYS A 150 -7.23 -6.31 -11.70
CA LYS A 150 -6.37 -7.01 -12.67
C LYS A 150 -6.25 -8.48 -12.25
N VAL A 151 -6.42 -9.40 -13.21
CA VAL A 151 -6.43 -10.86 -13.00
C VAL A 151 -5.31 -11.33 -12.06
N LYS A 152 -4.10 -10.76 -12.21
CA LYS A 152 -2.95 -11.05 -11.34
C LYS A 152 -3.23 -10.96 -9.84
N TRP A 153 -4.03 -9.98 -9.41
CA TRP A 153 -4.34 -9.75 -8.00
C TRP A 153 -5.37 -10.74 -7.48
N ARG A 154 -6.32 -11.17 -8.33
CA ARG A 154 -7.25 -12.26 -7.99
C ARG A 154 -6.49 -13.57 -7.79
N VAL A 155 -5.55 -13.88 -8.68
CA VAL A 155 -4.69 -15.06 -8.56
C VAL A 155 -3.91 -15.01 -7.26
N ILE A 156 -3.25 -13.89 -6.94
CA ILE A 156 -2.51 -13.74 -5.68
C ILE A 156 -3.44 -13.91 -4.47
N LYS A 157 -4.63 -13.29 -4.48
CA LYS A 157 -5.61 -13.43 -3.38
C LYS A 157 -6.00 -14.89 -3.18
N VAL A 158 -6.33 -15.61 -4.25
CA VAL A 158 -6.68 -17.04 -4.18
C VAL A 158 -5.53 -17.89 -3.65
N VAL A 159 -4.32 -17.72 -4.19
CA VAL A 159 -3.13 -18.47 -3.74
C VAL A 159 -2.87 -18.24 -2.25
N MET A 160 -2.95 -16.98 -1.80
CA MET A 160 -2.76 -16.64 -0.39
C MET A 160 -3.88 -17.21 0.48
N THR A 161 -5.14 -17.16 0.06
CA THR A 161 -6.25 -17.76 0.80
C THR A 161 -6.07 -19.28 0.93
N VAL A 162 -5.68 -19.97 -0.14
CA VAL A 162 -5.39 -21.42 -0.10
C VAL A 162 -4.22 -21.71 0.85
N PHE A 163 -3.15 -20.92 0.80
CA PHE A 163 -2.02 -21.04 1.71
C PHE A 163 -2.47 -20.92 3.18
N TRP A 164 -3.33 -19.96 3.50
CA TRP A 164 -3.86 -19.79 4.84
C TRP A 164 -4.75 -20.95 5.28
N CYS A 165 -5.65 -21.43 4.42
CA CYS A 165 -6.49 -22.60 4.70
C CYS A 165 -5.65 -23.86 4.97
N LEU A 166 -4.60 -24.10 4.18
CA LEU A 166 -3.69 -25.23 4.39
C LEU A 166 -2.88 -25.08 5.68
N SER A 167 -2.42 -23.86 5.98
CA SER A 167 -1.70 -23.57 7.24
C SER A 167 -2.60 -23.81 8.45
N ASP A 168 -3.85 -23.37 8.42
CA ASP A 168 -4.82 -23.60 9.49
C ASP A 168 -5.11 -25.10 9.66
N LEU A 169 -5.30 -25.84 8.55
CA LEU A 169 -5.52 -27.28 8.58
C LEU A 169 -4.34 -28.03 9.20
N LEU A 170 -3.10 -27.67 8.83
CA LEU A 170 -1.88 -28.25 9.39
C LEU A 170 -1.69 -27.94 10.88
N MET A 171 -2.15 -26.76 11.34
CA MET A 171 -2.10 -26.37 12.75
C MET A 171 -3.18 -27.06 13.60
N GLN A 172 -4.29 -27.47 13.00
CA GLN A 172 -5.35 -28.24 13.67
C GLN A 172 -5.03 -29.73 13.81
N ILE A 173 -3.96 -30.24 13.16
CA ILE A 173 -3.51 -31.62 13.37
C ILE A 173 -3.04 -31.76 14.84
N PRO A 174 -3.69 -32.62 15.65
CA PRO A 174 -3.34 -32.76 17.06
C PRO A 174 -1.87 -33.17 17.21
N LYS A 175 -1.17 -32.54 18.18
CA LYS A 175 0.26 -32.78 18.49
C LYS A 175 0.62 -34.27 18.72
N ARG A 176 -0.35 -35.17 18.84
CA ARG A 176 -0.15 -36.63 18.97
C ARG A 176 0.54 -37.29 17.77
N PHE A 177 0.64 -36.64 16.61
CA PHE A 177 1.42 -37.12 15.47
C PHE A 177 2.80 -36.45 15.28
N LYS A 178 3.23 -35.54 16.17
CA LYS A 178 4.55 -34.90 16.08
C LYS A 178 5.72 -35.75 16.63
N VAL A 179 5.45 -36.95 17.15
CA VAL A 179 6.49 -37.92 17.52
C VAL A 179 6.65 -38.91 16.38
N GLY A 180 7.57 -38.63 15.44
CA GLY A 180 7.86 -39.58 14.36
C GLY A 180 8.65 -39.03 13.18
N PHE A 181 8.76 -37.71 13.02
CA PHE A 181 9.57 -37.10 11.96
C PHE A 181 10.69 -36.24 12.55
N VAL A 182 11.55 -36.89 13.35
CA VAL A 182 12.92 -36.41 13.50
C VAL A 182 13.67 -36.87 12.25
N LEU A 183 13.68 -36.03 11.21
CA LEU A 183 14.67 -36.16 10.15
C LEU A 183 16.05 -35.94 10.81
N ARG A 184 16.77 -37.04 11.05
CA ARG A 184 18.23 -36.99 11.12
C ARG A 184 18.72 -36.54 9.74
N VAL A 185 19.15 -35.29 9.64
CA VAL A 185 20.11 -34.87 8.61
C VAL A 185 21.40 -34.59 9.37
N LEU A 186 22.23 -35.63 9.43
CA LEU A 186 23.67 -35.48 9.27
C LEU A 186 23.93 -35.45 7.76
#